data_AF-T0Z719-F1
#
_entry.id   AF-T0Z719-F1
#
_cell.length_a   1.000
_cell.length_b   1.000
_cell.length_c   1.000
_cell.angle_alpha   90.00
_cell.angle_beta   90.00
_cell.angle_gamma   90.00
#
_symmetry.space_group_name_H-M   'P 1'
#
loop_
_entity.id
_entity.type
_entity.pdbx_description
1 polymer ?
#
loop_
_entity_poly.entity_id
_entity_poly.type
_entity_poly.pdbx_seq_one_letter_code
_entity_poly.pdbx_strand_id
1 'polypeptide(L)' 'MSHLKICQVTLVSGPVRRTGAQGAMTSIYIRDPDGNLIELSCYDRTEPNMADRDESPF' A
#
# COMPACT_ATOMS: atom_id res chain seq x y z
N MET A 1 0.03 7.32 9.97
CA MET A 1 0.75 6.47 10.95
C MET A 1 0.22 6.56 12.38
N SER A 2 -0.74 7.44 12.68
CA SER A 2 -1.24 7.64 14.05
C SER A 2 -2.05 6.44 14.57
N HIS A 3 -2.82 5.77 13.71
CA HIS A 3 -3.67 4.65 14.10
C HIS A 3 -2.88 3.41 14.57
N LEU A 4 -1.84 3.01 13.83
CA LEU A 4 -1.00 1.86 14.20
C LEU A 4 -0.30 2.04 15.55
N LYS A 5 0.15 3.26 15.86
CA LYS A 5 0.74 3.57 17.18
C LYS A 5 -0.29 3.49 18.31
N ILE A 6 -1.51 3.97 18.08
CA ILE A 6 -2.61 3.88 19.05
C ILE A 6 -2.97 2.40 19.31
N CYS A 7 -2.98 1.58 18.26
CA CYS A 7 -3.22 0.14 18.36
C CYS A 7 -2.01 -0.66 18.85
N GLN A 8 -0.90 -0.01 19.22
CA GLN A 8 0.35 -0.64 19.67
C GLN A 8 0.90 -1.69 18.69
N VAL A 9 0.67 -1.50 17.39
CA VAL A 9 1.18 -2.40 16.35
C VAL A 9 2.61 -1.99 16.00
N THR A 10 3.55 -2.90 16.21
CA THR A 10 4.96 -2.70 15.86
C THR A 10 5.16 -2.77 14.35
N LEU A 11 5.76 -1.71 13.80
CA LEU A 11 6.17 -1.70 12.40
C LEU A 11 7.44 -2.56 12.25
N VAL A 12 7.40 -3.54 11.36
CA VAL A 12 8.58 -4.33 10.99
C VAL A 12 9.48 -3.51 10.07
N SER A 13 8.89 -2.83 9.09
CA SER A 13 9.60 -1.95 8.14
C SER A 13 8.60 -1.04 7.42
N GLY A 14 9.04 0.16 7.01
CA GLY A 14 8.20 1.12 6.27
C GLY A 14 8.19 2.53 6.85
N PRO A 15 7.67 3.53 6.11
CA PRO A 15 7.09 3.43 4.77
C PRO A 15 8.19 3.32 3.71
N VAL A 16 8.11 2.31 2.84
CA VAL A 16 9.07 2.09 1.75
C VAL A 16 8.36 2.13 0.41
N ARG A 17 9.02 2.69 -0.61
CA ARG A 17 8.51 2.62 -1.98
C ARG A 17 8.70 1.21 -2.53
N ARG A 18 7.63 0.67 -3.10
CA ARG A 18 7.57 -0.61 -3.78
C ARG A 18 6.90 -0.45 -5.14
N THR A 19 7.07 -1.45 -5.98
CA THR A 19 6.34 -1.56 -7.24
C THR A 19 5.33 -2.68 -7.06
N GLY A 20 4.05 -2.34 -7.10
CA GLY A 20 2.96 -3.30 -7.14
C GLY A 20 2.50 -3.55 -8.58
N ALA A 21 1.47 -4.38 -8.73
CA ALA A 21 0.91 -4.73 -10.04
C ALA A 21 0.44 -3.50 -10.85
N GLN A 22 0.01 -2.43 -10.19
CA GLN A 22 -0.47 -1.20 -10.83
C GLN A 22 0.58 -0.08 -10.90
N GLY A 23 1.83 -0.35 -10.52
CA GLY A 23 2.91 0.64 -10.53
C GLY A 23 3.44 1.01 -9.14
N ALA A 24 3.93 2.23 -8.99
CA ALA A 24 4.58 2.67 -7.75
C ALA A 24 3.57 2.76 -6.59
N MET A 25 3.94 2.17 -5.45
CA MET A 25 3.14 2.18 -4.22
C MET A 25 4.03 2.37 -2.99
N THR A 26 3.42 2.72 -1.88
CA THR A 26 4.08 2.79 -0.57
C THR A 26 3.62 1.62 0.27
N SER A 27 4.56 0.79 0.73
CA SER A 27 4.29 -0.36 1.59
C SER A 27 4.79 -0.15 3.01
N ILE A 28 4.08 -0.74 3.96
CA ILE A 28 4.52 -0.97 5.33
C ILE A 28 4.35 -2.45 5.68
N TYR A 29 5.15 -2.92 6.62
CA TYR A 29 5.16 -4.32 7.06
C TYR A 29 4.90 -4.39 8.57
N ILE A 30 4.04 -5.30 8.98
CA ILE A 30 3.70 -5.57 10.40
C ILE A 30 3.68 -7.09 10.66
N ARG A 31 3.73 -7.48 11.93
CA ARG A 31 3.43 -8.85 12.37
C ARG A 31 2.05 -8.88 12.99
N ASP A 32 1.28 -9.92 12.69
CA ASP A 32 0.10 -10.27 13.49
C ASP A 32 0.54 -11.03 14.76
N PRO A 33 -0.39 -11.34 15.70
CA PRO A 33 -0.06 -12.09 16.91
C PRO A 33 0.47 -13.50 16.65
N ASP A 34 0.11 -14.12 15.53
CA ASP A 34 0.58 -15.45 15.12
C ASP A 34 1.99 -15.39 14.49
N GLY A 35 2.52 -14.18 14.28
CA GLY A 35 3.85 -13.95 13.71
C GLY A 35 3.87 -13.99 12.18
N ASN A 36 2.73 -14.00 11.50
CA ASN A 36 2.66 -13.83 10.06
C ASN A 36 3.11 -12.42 9.65
N LEU A 37 3.82 -12.32 8.53
CA LEU A 37 4.22 -11.04 7.97
C LEU A 37 3.09 -10.50 7.10
N ILE A 38 2.52 -9.36 7.49
CA ILE A 38 1.47 -8.67 6.73
C ILE A 38 2.09 -7.46 6.04
N GLU A 39 1.85 -7.34 4.74
CA GLU A 39 2.16 -6.15 3.95
C GLU A 39 0.90 -5.32 3.75
N LEU A 40 0.96 -4.04 4.12
CA LEU A 40 -0.07 -3.05 3.82
C LEU A 40 0.49 -2.04 2.81
N SER A 41 -0.10 -1.99 1.63
CA SER A 41 0.34 -1.14 0.53
C SER A 41 -0.71 -0.13 0.13
N CYS A 42 -0.28 1.08 -0.21
CA CYS A 42 -1.13 2.15 -0.72
C CYS A 42 -0.55 2.67 -2.03
N TYR A 43 -1.35 2.63 -3.09
CA TYR A 43 -1.03 3.31 -4.35
C TYR A 43 -1.36 4.80 -4.19
N ASP A 44 -0.41 5.64 -4.56
CA ASP A 44 -0.65 7.08 -4.59
C ASP A 44 -1.55 7.36 -5.79
N ARG A 45 -2.76 7.87 -5.54
CA ARG A 45 -3.78 8.09 -6.57
C ARG A 45 -3.44 9.27 -7.50
N THR A 46 -2.24 9.84 -7.34
CA THR A 46 -1.77 11.03 -8.08
C THR A 46 -1.18 10.68 -9.45
N GLU A 47 -0.87 9.41 -9.73
CA GLU A 47 -0.56 8.96 -11.08
C GLU A 47 -1.89 8.78 -11.85
N PRO A 48 -2.18 9.56 -12.91
CA PRO A 48 -3.41 9.41 -13.65
C PRO A 48 -3.48 7.99 -14.22
N ASN A 49 -4.49 7.25 -13.79
CA ASN A 49 -4.75 5.90 -14.25
C ASN A 49 -4.92 5.92 -15.79
N MET A 50 -3.93 5.43 -16.53
CA MET A 50 -4.08 5.27 -17.98
C MET A 50 -5.17 4.24 -18.34
N ALA A 51 -5.63 3.43 -17.37
CA ALA A 51 -6.73 2.50 -17.57
C ALA A 51 -8.14 3.13 -17.48
N ASP A 52 -8.26 4.43 -17.17
CA ASP A 52 -9.55 5.14 -17.24
C ASP A 52 -9.85 5.69 -18.65
N ARG A 53 -9.07 5.32 -19.68
CA ARG A 53 -9.30 5.73 -21.09
C ARG A 53 -10.00 4.67 -21.95
N ASP A 54 -10.79 3.80 -21.35
CA ASP A 54 -11.62 2.81 -22.07
C ASP A 54 -13.11 3.19 -22.03
N GLU A 55 -13.43 4.44 -22.41
CA GLU A 55 -14.68 4.72 -23.11
C GLU A 55 -14.33 4.96 -24.58
N SER A 56 -14.30 3.86 -25.35
CA SER A 56 -14.21 3.92 -26.81
C SER A 56 -15.56 4.39 -27.35
N PRO A 57 -15.65 5.51 -28.09
CA PRO A 57 -16.89 5.95 -28.72
C PRO A 57 -17.04 5.24 -30.07
N PHE A 58 -17.20 3.92 -30.04
CA PHE A 58 -17.70 3.13 -31.17
C PHE A 58 -18.58 2.00 -30.67
#